data_AF-A0A0M1J740-F1
#
_entry.id   AF-A0A0M1J740-F1
#
_cell.length_a   1.000
_cell.length_b   1.000
_cell.length_c   1.000
_cell.angle_alpha   90.00
_cell.angle_beta   90.00
_cell.angle_gamma   90.00
#
_symmetry.space_group_name_H-M   'P 1'
#
loop_
_entity.id
_entity.type
_entity.pdbx_description
1 polymer ?
#
loop_
_entity_poly.entity_id
_entity_poly.type
_entity_poly.pdbx_seq_one_letter_code
_entity_poly.pdbx_strand_id
1 'polypeptide(L)'
;TRGQLLNDDQYYKLIEENGDEFDARMGAEAIYELLRSINIPLEVKQIREDIGKVNSDTKIKKYSKRDSYVCVLNHDYQVGWANSRIVCPRRPNNNDKL
;
A
#
# COMPACT_ATOMS: atom_id res chain seq x y z
N THR A 1 -3.42 -4.74 -16.15
CA THR A 1 -2.48 -4.14 -15.17
C THR A 1 -3.13 -2.93 -14.54
N ARG A 2 -3.51 -2.99 -13.26
CA ARG A 2 -4.25 -1.91 -12.58
C ARG A 2 -3.29 -0.78 -12.18
N GLY A 3 -3.66 0.47 -12.45
CA GLY A 3 -2.85 1.65 -12.08
C GLY A 3 -1.56 1.81 -12.91
N GLN A 4 -1.57 1.38 -14.16
CA GLN A 4 -0.47 1.64 -15.09
C GLN A 4 -0.59 3.05 -15.66
N LEU A 5 0.51 3.80 -15.64
CA LEU A 5 0.58 5.09 -16.31
C LEU A 5 0.78 4.86 -17.81
N LEU A 6 0.00 5.56 -18.62
CA LEU A 6 0.01 5.45 -20.07
C LEU A 6 0.37 6.81 -20.66
N ASN A 7 1.25 6.80 -21.67
CA ASN A 7 1.40 7.94 -22.57
C ASN A 7 0.33 7.89 -23.66
N ASP A 8 0.08 9.03 -24.29
CA ASP A 8 -0.97 9.18 -25.32
C ASP A 8 -0.82 8.14 -26.45
N ASP A 9 0.39 7.90 -26.96
CA ASP A 9 0.65 6.89 -27.99
C ASP A 9 0.29 5.45 -27.55
N GLN A 10 0.49 5.14 -26.26
CA GLN A 10 0.16 3.82 -25.71
C GLN A 10 -1.35 3.68 -25.50
N TYR A 11 -2.02 4.77 -25.13
CA TYR A 11 -3.47 4.83 -24.99
C TYR A 11 -4.15 4.52 -26.34
N TYR A 12 -3.71 5.14 -27.44
CA TYR A 12 -4.28 4.85 -28.77
C TYR A 12 -4.07 3.40 -29.19
N LYS A 13 -2.88 2.83 -28.97
CA LYS A 13 -2.61 1.42 -29.27
C LYS A 13 -3.53 0.48 -28.49
N LEU A 14 -3.74 0.74 -27.21
CA LEU A 14 -4.59 -0.09 -26.36
C LEU A 14 -6.07 0.03 -26.74
N ILE A 15 -6.52 1.21 -27.21
CA ILE A 15 -7.87 1.37 -27.75
C ILE A 15 -8.03 0.59 -29.06
N GLU A 16 -7.05 0.66 -29.96
CA GLU A 16 -7.09 -0.09 -31.22
C GLU A 16 -7.08 -1.61 -30.98
N GLU A 17 -6.30 -2.08 -30.01
CA GLU A 17 -6.17 -3.51 -29.69
C GLU A 17 -7.35 -4.08 -28.90
N ASN A 18 -7.89 -3.33 -27.92
CA ASN A 18 -8.89 -3.84 -26.98
C ASN A 18 -10.30 -3.30 -27.20
N GLY A 19 -10.48 -2.34 -28.13
CA GLY A 19 -11.78 -1.78 -28.47
C GLY A 19 -12.57 -1.29 -27.26
N ASP A 20 -13.73 -1.89 -27.01
CA ASP A 20 -14.70 -1.51 -25.96
C ASP A 20 -14.38 -2.06 -24.56
N GLU A 21 -13.39 -2.95 -24.39
CA GLU A 21 -13.07 -3.52 -23.07
C GLU A 21 -12.14 -2.64 -22.22
N PHE A 22 -11.66 -1.52 -22.77
CA PHE A 22 -10.64 -0.69 -22.14
C PHE A 22 -11.22 0.59 -21.51
N ASP A 23 -11.46 0.56 -20.19
CA ASP A 23 -11.80 1.75 -19.40
C ASP A 23 -10.52 2.42 -18.86
N ALA A 24 -10.16 3.56 -19.46
CA ALA A 24 -9.08 4.41 -18.97
C ALA A 24 -9.60 5.82 -18.71
N ARG A 25 -9.42 6.27 -17.46
CA ARG A 25 -9.85 7.59 -17.00
C ARG A 25 -8.65 8.46 -16.65
N MET A 26 -8.87 9.77 -16.66
CA MET A 26 -7.87 10.78 -16.33
C MET A 26 -8.34 11.70 -15.20
N GLY A 27 -7.40 12.39 -14.56
CA GLY A 27 -7.69 13.40 -13.55
C GLY A 27 -8.25 12.83 -12.24
N ALA A 28 -9.16 13.59 -11.61
CA ALA A 28 -9.68 13.28 -10.28
C ALA A 28 -10.54 11.99 -10.26
N GLU A 29 -11.23 11.69 -11.36
CA GLU A 29 -12.09 10.51 -11.46
C GLU A 29 -11.29 9.21 -11.45
N ALA A 30 -10.13 9.19 -12.12
CA ALA A 30 -9.23 8.04 -12.12
C ALA A 30 -8.70 7.72 -10.71
N ILE A 31 -8.29 8.75 -9.97
CA ILE A 31 -7.80 8.60 -8.60
C ILE A 31 -8.93 8.12 -7.68
N TYR A 32 -10.13 8.67 -7.84
CA TYR A 32 -11.29 8.27 -7.05
C TYR A 32 -11.65 6.79 -7.24
N GLU A 33 -11.68 6.31 -8.47
CA GLU A 33 -11.98 4.90 -8.78
C GLU A 33 -10.90 3.94 -8.26
N LEU A 34 -9.62 4.34 -8.37
CA LEU A 34 -8.50 3.61 -7.79
C LEU A 34 -8.65 3.49 -6.26
N LEU A 35 -8.96 4.59 -5.57
CA LEU A 35 -9.13 4.61 -4.12
C LEU A 35 -10.35 3.79 -3.66
N ARG A 36 -11.47 3.88 -4.38
CA ARG A 36 -12.70 3.15 -4.06
C ARG A 36 -12.54 1.63 -4.14
N SER A 37 -11.69 1.17 -5.05
CA SER A 37 -11.45 -0.26 -5.28
C SER A 37 -10.33 -0.84 -4.39
N ILE A 38 -9.76 -0.07 -3.46
CA ILE A 38 -8.76 -0.56 -2.50
C ILE A 38 -9.46 -1.20 -1.30
N ASN A 39 -9.07 -2.42 -0.98
CA ASN A 39 -9.55 -3.15 0.19
C ASN A 39 -8.55 -3.05 1.34
N ILE A 40 -8.77 -2.07 2.23
CA ILE A 40 -7.92 -1.77 3.39
C ILE A 40 -7.62 -3.00 4.28
N PRO A 41 -8.60 -3.86 4.66
CA PRO A 41 -8.30 -4.97 5.56
C PRO A 41 -7.41 -6.05 4.92
N LEU A 42 -7.45 -6.19 3.59
CA LEU A 42 -6.60 -7.13 2.87
C LEU A 42 -5.15 -6.63 2.80
N GLU A 43 -4.97 -5.34 2.52
CA GLU A 43 -3.65 -4.69 2.47
C GLU A 43 -2.92 -4.81 3.81
N VAL A 44 -3.61 -4.63 4.94
CA VAL A 44 -2.99 -4.81 6.28
C VAL A 44 -2.46 -6.23 6.46
N LYS A 45 -3.21 -7.25 6.03
CA LYS A 45 -2.75 -8.65 6.11
C LYS A 45 -1.50 -8.87 5.27
N GLN A 46 -1.51 -8.39 4.03
CA GLN A 46 -0.36 -8.53 3.12
C GLN A 46 0.88 -7.82 3.66
N ILE A 47 0.74 -6.58 4.17
CA ILE A 47 1.86 -5.82 4.72
C ILE A 47 2.44 -6.50 5.96
N ARG A 48 1.61 -7.11 6.82
CA ARG A 48 2.07 -7.87 7.98
C ARG A 48 2.84 -9.13 7.59
N GLU A 49 2.39 -9.85 6.56
CA GLU A 49 3.13 -10.98 6.00
C GLU A 49 4.47 -10.54 5.40
N ASP A 50 4.49 -9.40 4.69
CA ASP A 50 5.70 -8.84 4.09
C ASP A 50 6.72 -8.38 5.13
N ILE A 51 6.27 -7.80 6.25
CA ILE A 51 7.14 -7.46 7.38
C ILE A 51 7.81 -8.72 7.96
N GLY A 52 7.09 -9.84 8.03
CA GLY A 52 7.64 -11.12 8.50
C GLY A 52 8.68 -11.74 7.56
N LYS A 53 8.59 -11.48 6.26
CA LYS A 53 9.47 -12.06 5.23
C LYS A 53 10.73 -11.22 4.97
N VAL A 54 10.70 -9.91 5.22
CA VAL A 54 11.76 -8.99 4.80
C VAL A 54 12.81 -8.76 5.90
N ASN A 55 14.08 -9.02 5.58
CA ASN A 55 15.21 -8.82 6.52
C ASN A 55 15.88 -7.44 6.44
N SER A 56 15.57 -6.60 5.46
CA SER A 56 16.23 -5.29 5.26
C SER A 56 15.58 -4.17 6.07
N ASP A 57 16.35 -3.48 6.92
CA ASP A 57 15.87 -2.43 7.83
C ASP A 57 15.19 -1.23 7.14
N THR A 58 15.66 -0.84 5.96
CA THR A 58 15.07 0.29 5.22
C THR A 58 13.69 -0.03 4.69
N LYS A 59 13.43 -1.28 4.28
CA LYS A 59 12.12 -1.72 3.80
C LYS A 59 11.14 -1.89 4.95
N ILE A 60 11.58 -2.45 6.08
CA ILE A 60 10.74 -2.61 7.28
C ILE A 60 10.22 -1.26 7.76
N LYS A 61 11.08 -0.23 7.84
CA LYS A 61 10.66 1.13 8.22
C LYS A 61 9.60 1.71 7.26
N LYS A 62 9.71 1.43 5.96
CA LYS A 62 8.72 1.86 4.96
C LYS A 62 7.38 1.14 5.14
N TYR A 63 7.41 -0.19 5.34
CA TYR A 63 6.21 -1.00 5.55
C TYR A 63 5.51 -0.67 6.86
N SER A 64 6.24 -0.50 7.98
CA SER A 64 5.64 -0.10 9.26
C SER A 64 4.97 1.27 9.19
N LYS A 65 5.58 2.22 8.47
CA LYS A 65 4.96 3.52 8.25
C LYS A 65 3.67 3.38 7.43
N ARG A 66 3.69 2.57 6.36
CA ARG A 66 2.51 2.30 5.54
C ARG A 66 1.39 1.61 6.32
N ASP A 67 1.68 0.57 7.11
CA ASP A 67 0.71 -0.15 7.95
C ASP A 67 0.01 0.82 8.93
N SER A 68 0.77 1.75 9.52
CA SER A 68 0.22 2.75 10.44
C SER A 68 -0.80 3.68 9.77
N TYR A 69 -0.52 4.16 8.55
CA TYR A 69 -1.46 5.02 7.84
C TYR A 69 -2.72 4.26 7.42
N VAL A 70 -2.55 3.03 6.94
CA VAL A 70 -3.65 2.17 6.48
C VAL A 70 -4.59 1.82 7.65
N CYS A 71 -4.05 1.49 8.83
CA CYS A 71 -4.86 1.22 10.02
C CYS A 71 -5.66 2.45 10.50
N VAL A 72 -5.08 3.66 10.43
CA VAL A 72 -5.76 4.90 10.86
C VAL A 72 -7.01 5.22 10.01
N LEU A 73 -7.02 4.81 8.74
CA LEU A 73 -8.17 5.03 7.86
C LEU A 73 -9.34 4.07 8.11
N ASN A 74 -9.17 3.07 8.98
CA ASN A 74 -10.22 2.13 9.38
C ASN A 74 -10.61 2.41 10.84
N HIS A 75 -11.61 3.27 11.04
CA HIS A 75 -12.13 3.62 12.38
C HIS A 75 -12.75 2.41 13.12
N ASP A 76 -13.11 1.35 12.40
CA ASP A 76 -13.68 0.11 12.95
C ASP A 76 -12.65 -0.84 13.58
N TYR A 77 -11.36 -0.52 13.54
CA TYR A 77 -10.35 -1.31 14.21
C TYR A 77 -10.31 -0.93 15.70
N GLN A 78 -11.11 -1.63 16.52
CA GLN A 78 -11.06 -1.49 17.98
C GLN A 78 -9.60 -1.64 18.44
N VAL A 79 -9.03 -0.53 18.93
CA VAL A 79 -7.66 -0.41 19.43
C VAL A 79 -7.49 -1.18 20.75
N GLY A 80 -7.52 -2.51 20.70
CA GLY A 80 -7.14 -3.37 21.82
C GLY A 80 -5.64 -3.30 22.15
N TRP A 81 -4.87 -2.55 21.37
CA TRP A 81 -3.41 -2.37 21.50
C TRP A 81 -3.06 -0.93 21.88
N ALA A 82 -4.03 -0.20 22.42
CA ALA A 82 -3.76 1.02 23.17
C ALA A 82 -2.99 0.63 24.44
N ASN A 83 -1.66 0.63 24.37
CA ASN A 83 -0.77 1.33 25.30
C ASN A 83 0.67 0.79 25.22
N SER A 84 1.48 1.38 24.35
CA SER A 84 2.85 1.80 24.63
C SER A 84 3.45 2.32 23.34
N ARG A 85 3.36 3.65 23.16
CA ARG A 85 4.25 4.45 22.32
C ARG A 85 4.27 4.02 20.83
N ILE A 86 3.67 4.84 19.95
CA ILE A 86 4.00 4.82 18.51
C ILE A 86 5.45 5.29 18.35
N VAL A 87 6.38 4.47 18.79
CA VAL A 87 7.80 4.53 18.49
C VAL A 87 8.03 3.25 17.72
N CYS A 88 8.41 3.40 16.45
CA CYS A 88 9.03 2.32 15.71
C CYS A 88 10.10 1.72 16.62
N PRO A 89 10.01 0.46 17.07
CA PRO A 89 11.10 -0.13 17.80
C PRO A 89 12.32 -0.08 16.89
N ARG A 90 13.37 0.63 17.31
CA ARG A 90 14.67 0.58 16.66
C ARG A 90 15.07 -0.90 16.71
N ARG A 91 15.21 -1.53 15.54
CA ARG A 91 15.67 -2.93 15.47
C ARG A 91 16.98 -3.02 16.26
N PRO A 92 17.11 -3.92 17.25
CA PRO A 92 18.35 -4.09 17.97
C PRO A 92 19.44 -4.51 16.98
N ASN A 93 20.59 -3.85 17.05
CA ASN A 93 21.77 -4.22 16.28
C ASN A 93 22.35 -5.52 16.86
N ASN A 94 22.98 -6.36 16.03
CA ASN A 94 23.70 -7.55 16.49
C ASN A 94 24.86 -7.23 17.47
N ASN A 95 25.22 -5.94 17.63
CA ASN A 95 26.23 -5.47 18.57
C ASN A 95 25.66 -5.06 19.94
N ASP A 96 24.34 -5.09 20.14
CA ASP A 96 23.69 -4.62 21.38
C ASP A 96 23.55 -5.75 22.45
N LYS A 97 24.37 -6.81 22.35
CA LYS A 97 24.35 -8.01 23.21
C LYS A 97 25.61 -8.16 24.09
N LEU A 98 26.29 -7.06 24.42
CA LEU A 98 27.35 -7.03 25.43
C LEU A 98 26.80 -6.53 26.77
#